data_AF-A0A936XG62-F1
#
_entry.id   AF-A0A936XG62-F1
#
_cell.length_a   1.000
_cell.length_b   1.000
_cell.length_c   1.000
_cell.angle_alpha   90.00
_cell.angle_beta   90.00
_cell.angle_gamma   90.00
#
_symmetry.space_group_name_H-M   'P 1'
#
loop_
_entity.id
_entity.type
_entity.pdbx_description
1 polymer ?
#
loop_
_entity_poly.entity_id
_entity_poly.type
_entity_poly.pdbx_seq_one_letter_code
_entity_poly.pdbx_strand_id
1 'polypeptide(L)'
;MAYSDKPIDIENSALGYIIHYQLEDFEADFENGSVVFLGYSLFEEMAGKEKLIERWEKSRKKAYEGSVMHFMRGIYQNRLQEEGFETRYLYHRDNTEKRRVMGIYQPYNRREINGQLVVEFNPAANKNLPKDSVNYYQSVLRQPNILNTTGTALLAADSLRVKKETGQITILLRDDIQVIYRRQKEEPGFARLNPNMSAGNYRLSFVTALGDKMYTIDPSGNYADPRAFFTGGYWGWSEKMANGLPLEYTPERE
;
A
#
# COMPACT_ATOMS: atom_id res chain seq x y z
N MET A 1 -23.16 -1.82 -2.70
CA MET A 1 -23.38 -0.99 -1.50
C MET A 1 -23.82 -1.91 -0.38
N ALA A 2 -23.10 -1.89 0.74
CA ALA A 2 -23.43 -2.63 1.96
C ALA A 2 -23.75 -1.60 3.06
N TYR A 3 -24.81 -1.81 3.85
CA TYR A 3 -25.19 -0.93 4.97
C TYR A 3 -25.63 -1.77 6.17
N SER A 4 -25.50 -1.22 7.38
CA SER A 4 -25.92 -1.85 8.64
C SER A 4 -26.51 -0.81 9.59
N ASP A 5 -27.66 -1.12 10.19
CA ASP A 5 -28.33 -0.24 11.16
C ASP A 5 -27.68 -0.30 12.56
N LYS A 6 -26.81 -1.28 12.80
CA LYS A 6 -26.05 -1.46 14.04
C LYS A 6 -24.55 -1.55 13.74
N PRO A 7 -23.69 -1.11 14.68
CA PRO A 7 -22.26 -1.35 14.57
C PRO A 7 -21.95 -2.84 14.42
N ILE A 8 -20.89 -3.13 13.69
CA ILE A 8 -20.32 -4.47 13.58
C ILE A 8 -19.39 -4.66 14.76
N ASP A 9 -19.72 -5.61 15.63
CA ASP A 9 -18.88 -5.98 16.77
C ASP A 9 -17.83 -7.00 16.34
N ILE A 10 -16.56 -6.64 16.47
CA ILE A 10 -15.41 -7.48 16.09
C ILE A 10 -14.61 -7.79 17.35
N GLU A 11 -14.57 -9.07 17.73
CA GLU A 11 -13.68 -9.53 18.80
C GLU A 11 -12.27 -9.74 18.24
N ASN A 12 -11.30 -8.95 18.70
CA ASN A 12 -9.89 -9.10 18.38
C ASN A 12 -9.12 -9.61 19.62
N SER A 13 -9.20 -10.92 19.86
CA SER A 13 -8.51 -11.56 20.98
C SER A 13 -6.98 -11.52 20.86
N ALA A 14 -6.42 -11.17 19.69
CA ALA A 14 -4.97 -11.02 19.47
C ALA A 14 -4.43 -9.69 20.02
N LEU A 15 -5.23 -8.63 19.98
CA LEU A 15 -4.92 -7.31 20.54
C LEU A 15 -5.67 -7.02 21.85
N GLY A 16 -6.63 -7.86 22.24
CA GLY A 16 -7.42 -7.66 23.46
C GLY A 16 -8.41 -6.52 23.33
N TYR A 17 -9.04 -6.38 22.17
CA TYR A 17 -10.07 -5.35 21.92
C TYR A 17 -11.37 -5.98 21.43
N ILE A 18 -12.49 -5.43 21.88
CA ILE A 18 -13.76 -5.48 21.17
C ILE A 18 -13.84 -4.19 20.35
N ILE A 19 -14.01 -4.30 19.03
CA ILE A 19 -14.07 -3.17 18.12
C ILE A 19 -15.52 -3.02 17.67
N HIS A 20 -16.17 -1.91 18.05
CA HIS A 20 -17.48 -1.54 17.53
C HIS A 20 -17.27 -0.67 16.30
N TYR A 21 -17.58 -1.21 15.12
CA TYR A 21 -17.34 -0.54 13.85
C TYR A 21 -18.64 -0.10 13.17
N GLN A 22 -18.86 1.20 13.09
CA GLN A 22 -19.93 1.78 12.29
C GLN A 22 -19.44 1.97 10.86
N LEU A 23 -19.86 1.09 9.94
CA LEU A 23 -19.51 1.16 8.53
C LEU A 23 -20.35 2.22 7.81
N GLU A 24 -19.69 3.22 7.24
CA GLU A 24 -20.32 4.29 6.45
C GLU A 24 -20.25 4.00 4.95
N ASP A 25 -19.12 3.48 4.46
CA ASP A 25 -18.98 3.10 3.05
C ASP A 25 -18.00 1.95 2.86
N PHE A 26 -18.25 1.12 1.85
CA PHE A 26 -17.42 -0.01 1.49
C PHE A 26 -17.42 -0.21 -0.03
N GLU A 27 -16.21 -0.22 -0.58
CA GLU A 27 -15.97 -0.50 -1.99
C GLU A 27 -14.83 -1.53 -2.12
N ALA A 28 -15.07 -2.55 -2.92
CA ALA A 28 -14.05 -3.55 -3.26
C ALA A 28 -13.98 -3.67 -4.79
N ASP A 29 -12.83 -3.29 -5.33
CA ASP A 29 -12.49 -3.45 -6.73
C ASP A 29 -11.48 -4.59 -6.86
N PHE A 30 -11.99 -5.77 -7.20
CA PHE A 30 -11.16 -6.96 -7.37
C PHE A 30 -10.36 -6.95 -8.67
N GLU A 31 -10.72 -6.12 -9.65
CA GLU A 31 -9.98 -5.99 -10.91
C GLU A 31 -8.67 -5.23 -10.67
N ASN A 32 -8.75 -4.15 -9.90
CA ASN A 32 -7.59 -3.33 -9.53
C ASN A 32 -6.99 -3.72 -8.17
N GLY A 33 -7.59 -4.69 -7.45
CA GLY A 33 -7.09 -5.20 -6.18
C GLY A 33 -7.17 -4.20 -5.02
N SER A 34 -8.10 -3.25 -5.06
CA SER A 34 -8.28 -2.23 -4.04
C SER A 34 -9.52 -2.50 -3.18
N VAL A 35 -9.43 -2.14 -1.90
CA VAL A 35 -10.54 -2.18 -0.96
C VAL A 35 -10.52 -0.90 -0.15
N VAL A 36 -11.63 -0.18 -0.15
CA VAL A 36 -11.85 1.03 0.64
C VAL A 36 -12.95 0.72 1.64
N PHE A 37 -12.69 0.98 2.91
CA PHE A 37 -13.69 0.93 3.97
C PHE A 37 -13.61 2.23 4.78
N LEU A 38 -14.75 2.88 4.93
CA LEU A 38 -14.93 4.13 5.65
C LEU A 38 -15.89 3.88 6.80
N GLY A 39 -15.55 4.37 7.98
CA GLY A 39 -16.38 4.19 9.16
C GLY A 39 -15.70 4.64 10.44
N TYR A 40 -16.44 4.55 11.52
CA TYR A 40 -16.00 4.95 12.86
C TYR A 40 -15.75 3.71 13.71
N SER A 41 -14.58 3.66 14.35
CA SER A 41 -14.19 2.56 15.24
C SER A 41 -14.18 3.04 16.69
N LEU A 42 -14.86 2.32 17.56
CA LEU A 42 -14.68 2.42 19.01
C LEU A 42 -14.00 1.15 19.51
N PHE A 43 -12.92 1.30 20.27
CA PHE A 43 -12.17 0.19 20.84
C PHE A 43 -12.50 0.07 22.33
N GLU A 44 -12.98 -1.09 22.75
CA GLU A 44 -13.18 -1.47 24.14
C GLU A 44 -12.12 -2.51 24.53
N GLU A 45 -11.40 -2.27 25.63
CA GLU A 45 -10.41 -3.23 26.12
C GLU A 45 -11.06 -4.45 26.76
N MET A 46 -10.57 -5.63 26.40
CA MET A 46 -11.01 -6.88 27.01
C MET A 46 -10.39 -7.06 28.39
N ALA A 47 -11.15 -7.61 29.33
CA ALA A 47 -10.60 -8.05 30.60
C ALA A 47 -9.75 -9.33 30.40
N GLY A 48 -8.54 -9.35 30.96
CA GLY A 48 -7.61 -10.47 30.84
C GLY A 48 -6.79 -10.69 32.10
N LYS A 49 -6.21 -11.89 32.23
CA LYS A 49 -5.15 -12.14 33.24
C LYS A 49 -3.87 -11.40 32.83
N GLU A 50 -3.00 -11.09 33.78
CA GLU A 50 -1.73 -10.38 33.58
C GLU A 50 -0.91 -10.87 32.37
N LYS A 51 -0.64 -12.19 32.29
CA LYS A 51 0.08 -12.78 31.14
C LYS A 51 -0.57 -12.54 29.77
N LEU A 52 -1.90 -12.43 29.75
CA LEU A 52 -2.64 -12.17 28.52
C LEU A 52 -2.56 -10.70 28.14
N ILE A 53 -2.65 -9.79 29.12
CA ILE A 53 -2.45 -8.35 28.95
C ILE A 53 -1.03 -8.08 28.42
N GLU A 54 0.01 -8.68 29.02
CA GLU A 54 1.39 -8.55 28.52
C GLU A 54 1.55 -9.02 27.06
N ARG A 55 0.83 -10.08 26.69
CA ARG A 55 0.83 -10.57 25.30
C ARG A 55 0.14 -9.58 24.38
N TRP A 56 -0.98 -8.99 24.80
CA TRP A 56 -1.67 -7.96 24.04
C TRP A 56 -0.81 -6.72 23.85
N GLU A 57 -0.12 -6.23 24.88
CA GLU A 57 0.79 -5.08 24.75
C GLU A 57 1.91 -5.33 23.74
N LYS A 58 2.53 -6.52 23.76
CA LYS A 58 3.52 -6.91 22.74
C LYS A 58 2.92 -6.94 21.34
N SER A 59 1.70 -7.47 21.20
CA SER A 59 0.98 -7.50 19.91
C SER A 59 0.61 -6.10 19.41
N ARG A 60 0.13 -5.22 20.30
CA ARG A 60 -0.23 -3.82 20.00
C ARG A 60 1.00 -3.04 19.57
N LYS A 61 2.13 -3.18 20.27
CA LYS A 61 3.42 -2.60 19.87
C LYS A 61 3.85 -3.09 18.49
N LYS A 62 3.74 -4.39 18.22
CA LYS A 62 4.06 -4.97 16.91
C LYS A 62 3.14 -4.42 15.80
N ALA A 63 1.85 -4.24 16.08
CA ALA A 63 0.89 -3.66 15.15
C ALA A 63 1.18 -2.18 14.88
N TYR A 64 1.60 -1.42 15.90
CA TYR A 64 1.97 -0.01 15.75
C TYR A 64 3.26 0.19 14.95
N GLU A 65 4.32 -0.56 15.27
CA GLU A 65 5.64 -0.33 14.71
C GLU A 65 5.68 -0.52 13.18
N GLY A 66 5.81 0.60 12.47
CA GLY A 66 5.89 0.61 11.02
C GLY A 66 4.53 0.62 10.33
N SER A 67 3.43 0.77 11.07
CA SER A 67 2.09 1.03 10.54
C SER A 67 1.97 2.40 9.87
N VAL A 68 0.85 2.64 9.20
CA VAL A 68 0.51 3.97 8.67
C VAL A 68 0.38 4.98 9.82
N MET A 69 -0.21 4.60 10.96
CA MET A 69 -0.30 5.47 12.14
C MET A 69 1.09 5.90 12.62
N HIS A 70 2.04 4.98 12.73
CA HIS A 70 3.41 5.30 13.14
C HIS A 70 4.11 6.21 12.12
N PHE A 71 3.92 5.96 10.83
CA PHE A 71 4.46 6.78 9.76
C PHE A 71 3.92 8.22 9.81
N MET A 72 2.60 8.39 9.95
CA MET A 72 1.97 9.71 10.02
C MET A 72 2.40 10.50 11.25
N ARG A 73 2.53 9.85 12.41
CA ARG A 73 3.09 10.46 13.62
C ARG A 73 4.55 10.88 13.42
N GLY A 74 5.35 10.05 12.75
CA GLY A 74 6.74 10.36 12.39
C GLY A 74 6.83 11.59 11.46
N ILE A 75 5.91 11.72 10.50
CA ILE A 75 5.80 12.94 9.68
C ILE A 75 5.45 14.15 10.56
N TYR A 76 4.40 14.04 11.38
CA TYR A 76 3.91 15.11 12.25
C TYR A 76 5.02 15.66 13.15
N GLN A 77 5.81 14.77 13.75
CA GLN A 77 6.84 15.11 14.74
C GLN A 77 8.21 15.49 14.13
N ASN A 78 8.36 15.39 12.81
CA ASN A 78 9.65 15.55 12.11
C ASN A 78 10.70 14.49 12.35
N ARG A 79 10.30 13.24 12.53
CA ARG A 79 11.20 12.18 13.00
C ARG A 79 11.16 10.93 12.13
N LEU A 80 10.74 11.02 10.86
CA LEU A 80 10.63 9.84 9.99
C LEU A 80 11.88 8.96 9.98
N GLN A 81 13.05 9.56 9.75
CA GLN A 81 14.33 8.83 9.71
C GLN A 81 14.69 8.25 11.08
N GLU A 82 14.52 9.06 12.14
CA GLU A 82 14.77 8.62 13.52
C GLU A 82 13.90 7.42 13.85
N GLU A 83 12.62 7.43 13.44
CA GLU A 83 11.66 6.35 13.62
C GLU A 83 11.91 5.13 12.72
N GLY A 84 12.94 5.16 11.87
CA GLY A 84 13.36 4.02 11.06
C GLY A 84 12.65 3.90 9.71
N PHE A 85 12.02 4.97 9.23
CA PHE A 85 11.43 5.03 7.90
C PHE A 85 12.41 5.59 6.87
N GLU A 86 12.60 4.84 5.78
CA GLU A 86 13.21 5.33 4.56
C GLU A 86 12.13 5.61 3.52
N THR A 87 11.98 6.87 3.15
CA THR A 87 10.96 7.30 2.18
C THR A 87 11.62 7.85 0.94
N ARG A 88 11.12 7.49 -0.25
CA ARG A 88 11.64 7.94 -1.55
C ARG A 88 10.48 8.15 -2.53
N TYR A 89 10.65 9.05 -3.50
CA TYR A 89 9.65 9.15 -4.57
C TYR A 89 9.60 7.87 -5.40
N LEU A 90 8.39 7.50 -5.81
CA LEU A 90 8.09 6.40 -6.69
C LEU A 90 7.63 6.96 -8.04
N TYR A 91 8.27 6.51 -9.11
CA TYR A 91 7.94 6.92 -10.47
C TYR A 91 7.44 5.73 -11.27
N HIS A 92 6.26 5.90 -11.86
CA HIS A 92 5.66 4.97 -12.79
C HIS A 92 6.15 5.29 -14.20
N ARG A 93 6.90 4.38 -14.80
CA ARG A 93 7.44 4.54 -16.16
C ARG A 93 6.86 3.50 -17.09
N ASP A 94 6.52 3.91 -18.30
CA ASP A 94 6.17 2.99 -19.36
C ASP A 94 7.30 1.99 -19.61
N ASN A 95 6.94 0.70 -19.74
CA ASN A 95 7.85 -0.31 -20.24
C ASN A 95 8.01 -0.16 -21.76
N THR A 96 8.91 0.74 -22.16
CA THR A 96 9.18 1.05 -23.58
C THR A 96 9.68 -0.18 -24.34
N GLU A 97 10.44 -1.05 -23.68
CA GLU A 97 10.93 -2.29 -24.28
C GLU A 97 9.79 -3.28 -24.54
N LYS A 98 8.85 -3.43 -23.60
CA LYS A 98 7.63 -4.20 -23.84
C LYS A 98 6.79 -3.61 -24.98
N ARG A 99 6.61 -2.29 -25.02
CA ARG A 99 5.90 -1.61 -26.12
C ARG A 99 6.59 -1.88 -27.47
N ARG A 100 7.93 -1.81 -27.51
CA ARG A 100 8.73 -2.12 -28.70
C ARG A 100 8.56 -3.58 -29.14
N VAL A 101 8.68 -4.52 -28.20
CA VAL A 101 8.51 -5.95 -28.48
C VAL A 101 7.10 -6.27 -28.92
N MET A 102 6.06 -5.65 -28.35
CA MET A 102 4.68 -5.78 -28.86
C MET A 102 4.53 -5.31 -30.31
N GLY A 103 5.26 -4.28 -30.73
CA GLY A 103 5.27 -3.82 -32.12
C GLY A 103 5.94 -4.80 -33.08
N ILE A 104 6.93 -5.57 -32.61
CA ILE A 104 7.70 -6.53 -33.41
C ILE A 104 7.05 -7.93 -33.39
N TYR A 105 6.58 -8.35 -32.22
CA TYR A 105 5.98 -9.64 -31.96
C TYR A 105 4.47 -9.57 -32.19
N GLN A 106 4.06 -9.81 -33.43
CA GLN A 106 2.66 -9.85 -33.87
C GLN A 106 2.28 -11.29 -34.25
N PRO A 107 1.97 -12.17 -33.28
CA PRO A 107 1.58 -13.56 -33.58
C PRO A 107 0.17 -13.66 -34.18
N TYR A 108 -0.55 -12.55 -34.29
CA TYR A 108 -1.90 -12.49 -34.82
C TYR A 108 -1.98 -11.50 -35.97
N ASN A 109 -2.58 -11.92 -37.08
CA ASN A 109 -3.00 -10.99 -38.13
C ASN A 109 -4.41 -10.51 -37.80
N ARG A 110 -4.64 -9.20 -37.89
CA ARG A 110 -5.99 -8.62 -37.82
C ARG A 110 -6.46 -8.29 -39.23
N ARG A 111 -7.60 -8.84 -39.63
CA ARG A 111 -8.27 -8.52 -40.90
C ARG A 111 -9.73 -8.24 -40.64
N GLU A 112 -10.28 -7.27 -41.34
CA GLU A 112 -11.72 -7.02 -41.36
C GLU A 112 -12.30 -7.73 -42.58
N ILE A 113 -13.25 -8.63 -42.36
CA ILE A 113 -13.97 -9.35 -43.41
C ILE A 113 -15.45 -9.10 -43.18
N ASN A 114 -16.10 -8.43 -44.15
CA ASN A 114 -17.54 -8.09 -44.09
C ASN A 114 -17.97 -7.40 -42.79
N GLY A 115 -17.14 -6.47 -42.27
CA GLY A 115 -17.44 -5.72 -41.05
C GLY A 115 -17.21 -6.49 -39.74
N GLN A 116 -16.68 -7.72 -39.80
CA GLN A 116 -16.25 -8.48 -38.62
C GLN A 116 -14.72 -8.49 -38.51
N LEU A 117 -14.23 -8.22 -37.29
CA LEU A 117 -12.82 -8.33 -36.95
C LEU A 117 -12.44 -9.81 -36.81
N VAL A 118 -11.65 -10.33 -37.74
CA VAL A 118 -11.10 -11.68 -37.67
C VAL A 118 -9.66 -11.60 -37.17
N VAL A 119 -9.40 -12.30 -36.06
CA VAL A 119 -8.07 -12.43 -35.45
C VAL A 119 -7.55 -13.83 -35.78
N GLU A 120 -6.59 -13.91 -36.69
CA GLU A 120 -6.00 -15.19 -37.11
C GLU A 120 -4.63 -15.38 -36.46
N PHE A 121 -4.46 -16.48 -35.73
CA PHE A 121 -3.16 -16.87 -35.19
C PHE A 121 -2.24 -17.28 -36.34
N ASN A 122 -1.16 -16.52 -36.54
CA ASN A 122 -0.17 -16.78 -37.58
C ASN A 122 1.15 -17.26 -36.95
N PRO A 123 1.35 -18.57 -36.77
CA PRO A 123 2.60 -19.10 -36.22
C PRO A 123 3.82 -18.80 -37.10
N ALA A 124 3.62 -18.47 -38.39
CA ALA A 124 4.69 -18.10 -39.32
C ALA A 124 5.10 -16.60 -39.24
N ALA A 125 4.35 -15.73 -38.56
CA ALA A 125 4.78 -14.36 -38.30
C ALA A 125 6.07 -14.31 -37.47
N ASN A 126 6.31 -15.34 -36.66
CA ASN A 126 7.53 -15.53 -35.87
C ASN A 126 8.66 -16.23 -36.63
N LYS A 127 8.46 -16.65 -37.89
CA LYS A 127 9.41 -17.48 -38.65
C LYS A 127 10.71 -16.74 -39.03
N ASN A 128 10.68 -15.42 -39.03
CA ASN A 128 11.84 -14.55 -39.29
C ASN A 128 12.48 -13.97 -38.01
N LEU A 129 11.96 -14.33 -36.83
CA LEU A 129 12.58 -13.92 -35.57
C LEU A 129 13.66 -14.94 -35.20
N PRO A 130 14.91 -14.52 -34.93
CA PRO A 130 15.95 -15.43 -34.50
C PRO A 130 15.47 -16.24 -33.29
N LYS A 131 15.75 -17.56 -33.25
CA LYS A 131 15.30 -18.46 -32.17
C LYS A 131 15.71 -17.95 -30.79
N ASP A 132 16.88 -17.33 -30.68
CA ASP A 132 17.40 -16.73 -29.46
C ASP A 132 16.64 -15.45 -29.04
N SER A 133 16.03 -14.76 -30.00
CA SER A 133 15.20 -13.58 -29.76
C SER A 133 13.78 -13.92 -29.29
N VAL A 134 13.27 -15.13 -29.59
CA VAL A 134 11.91 -15.55 -29.19
C VAL A 134 11.79 -15.63 -27.67
N ASN A 135 12.74 -16.29 -26.99
CA ASN A 135 12.74 -16.41 -25.54
C ASN A 135 12.83 -15.04 -24.85
N TYR A 136 13.66 -14.14 -25.41
CA TYR A 136 13.78 -12.77 -24.95
C TYR A 136 12.46 -12.00 -25.12
N TYR A 137 11.81 -12.06 -26.27
CA TYR A 137 10.53 -11.36 -26.48
C TYR A 137 9.42 -11.89 -25.58
N GLN A 138 9.34 -13.21 -25.40
CA GLN A 138 8.38 -13.80 -24.47
C GLN A 138 8.64 -13.33 -23.02
N SER A 139 9.89 -13.22 -22.60
CA SER A 139 10.21 -12.72 -21.26
C SER A 139 9.83 -11.25 -21.10
N VAL A 140 10.10 -10.41 -22.10
CA VAL A 140 9.71 -8.99 -22.12
C VAL A 140 8.19 -8.82 -22.13
N LEU A 141 7.45 -9.60 -22.92
CA LEU A 141 5.98 -9.50 -23.00
C LEU A 141 5.27 -9.91 -21.71
N ARG A 142 5.91 -10.74 -20.87
CA ARG A 142 5.42 -11.10 -19.54
C ARG A 142 5.66 -10.03 -18.48
N GLN A 143 6.53 -9.05 -18.74
CA GLN A 143 6.75 -7.93 -17.82
C GLN A 143 5.49 -7.05 -17.74
N PRO A 144 5.30 -6.27 -16.68
CA PRO A 144 4.19 -5.31 -16.61
C PRO A 144 4.35 -4.18 -17.64
N ASN A 145 3.23 -3.53 -17.98
CA ASN A 145 3.21 -2.37 -18.89
C ASN A 145 3.85 -1.13 -18.25
N ILE A 146 3.77 -1.03 -16.93
CA ILE A 146 4.37 0.03 -16.12
C ILE A 146 5.44 -0.59 -15.22
N LEU A 147 6.61 0.03 -15.20
CA LEU A 147 7.71 -0.29 -14.31
C LEU A 147 7.77 0.76 -13.19
N ASN A 148 7.83 0.26 -11.96
CA ASN A 148 8.03 1.11 -10.78
C ASN A 148 9.52 1.35 -10.58
N THR A 149 9.93 2.61 -10.57
CA THR A 149 11.31 3.03 -10.32
C THR A 149 11.34 3.98 -9.13
N THR A 150 12.41 3.94 -8.34
CA THR A 150 12.51 4.74 -7.12
C THR A 150 13.54 5.85 -7.31
N GLY A 151 13.25 7.03 -6.75
CA GLY A 151 14.24 8.09 -6.62
C GLY A 151 15.44 7.65 -5.78
N THR A 152 16.57 8.33 -5.91
CA THR A 152 17.79 7.98 -5.16
C THR A 152 17.83 8.65 -3.77
N ALA A 153 17.28 9.86 -3.66
CA ALA A 153 17.30 10.66 -2.45
C ALA A 153 16.24 10.20 -1.44
N LEU A 154 16.62 10.19 -0.15
CA LEU A 154 15.69 10.02 0.96
C LEU A 154 14.89 11.30 1.18
N LEU A 155 13.59 11.16 1.41
CA LEU A 155 12.68 12.24 1.74
C LEU A 155 12.63 12.43 3.25
N ALA A 156 13.09 13.59 3.72
CA ALA A 156 12.91 14.01 5.11
C ALA A 156 11.43 14.29 5.38
N ALA A 157 11.01 14.19 6.64
CA ALA A 157 9.63 14.52 7.03
C ALA A 157 9.24 15.96 6.64
N ASP A 158 10.15 16.92 6.75
CA ASP A 158 9.95 18.31 6.28
C ASP A 158 9.66 18.43 4.77
N SER A 159 10.12 17.47 3.95
CA SER A 159 9.80 17.46 2.51
C SER A 159 8.37 16.99 2.23
N LEU A 160 7.75 16.30 3.19
CA LEU A 160 6.43 15.70 3.09
C LEU A 160 5.37 16.47 3.89
N ARG A 161 5.72 17.57 4.56
CA ARG A 161 4.77 18.36 5.34
C ARG A 161 4.95 19.85 5.20
N VAL A 162 3.89 20.57 5.52
CA VAL A 162 3.82 22.02 5.65
C VAL A 162 3.21 22.34 7.01
N LYS A 163 3.85 23.25 7.76
CA LYS A 163 3.26 23.83 8.96
C LYS A 163 2.58 25.15 8.58
N LYS A 164 1.26 25.23 8.74
CA LYS A 164 0.49 26.45 8.50
C LYS A 164 0.76 27.48 9.62
N GLU A 165 0.45 28.74 9.35
CA GLU A 165 0.56 29.83 10.35
C GLU A 165 -0.26 29.55 11.61
N THR A 166 -1.39 28.85 11.47
CA THR A 166 -2.25 28.40 12.58
C THR A 166 -1.61 27.32 13.46
N GLY A 167 -0.43 26.81 13.10
CA GLY A 167 0.25 25.70 13.77
C GLY A 167 -0.19 24.31 13.28
N GLN A 168 -1.25 24.21 12.46
CA GLN A 168 -1.70 22.95 11.87
C GLN A 168 -0.64 22.37 10.94
N ILE A 169 -0.48 21.04 10.98
CA ILE A 169 0.40 20.31 10.08
C ILE A 169 -0.40 19.70 8.94
N THR A 170 0.10 19.87 7.72
CA THR A 170 -0.49 19.32 6.50
C THR A 170 0.55 18.48 5.78
N ILE A 171 0.23 17.23 5.46
CA ILE A 171 1.04 16.40 4.57
C ILE A 171 0.92 16.93 3.15
N LEU A 172 2.02 16.91 2.41
CA LEU A 172 2.10 17.26 0.99
C LEU A 172 2.63 16.06 0.20
N LEU A 173 1.74 15.37 -0.52
CA LEU A 173 2.08 14.22 -1.37
C LEU A 173 2.19 14.67 -2.83
N ARG A 174 3.34 15.23 -3.21
CA ARG A 174 3.55 15.74 -4.59
C ARG A 174 3.46 14.63 -5.64
N ASP A 175 4.00 13.48 -5.30
CA ASP A 175 4.06 12.27 -6.11
C ASP A 175 3.90 11.05 -5.18
N ASP A 176 3.75 9.88 -5.79
CA ASP A 176 3.75 8.61 -5.08
C ASP A 176 5.07 8.41 -4.34
N ILE A 177 5.00 7.75 -3.19
CA ILE A 177 6.17 7.48 -2.35
C ILE A 177 6.27 6.00 -2.03
N GLN A 178 7.50 5.51 -2.08
CA GLN A 178 7.89 4.26 -1.48
C GLN A 178 8.28 4.50 -0.03
N VAL A 179 7.84 3.62 0.86
CA VAL A 179 8.18 3.63 2.28
C VAL A 179 8.78 2.27 2.65
N ILE A 180 9.98 2.29 3.23
CA ILE A 180 10.63 1.10 3.78
C ILE A 180 10.80 1.30 5.28
N TYR A 181 10.25 0.40 6.10
CA TYR A 181 10.49 0.39 7.54
C TYR A 181 11.67 -0.53 7.89
N ARG A 182 12.77 0.06 8.35
CA ARG A 182 14.07 -0.63 8.54
C ARG A 182 14.22 -1.34 9.88
N ARG A 183 13.37 -1.04 10.87
CA ARG A 183 13.47 -1.64 12.21
C ARG A 183 12.85 -3.04 12.28
N GLN A 184 12.07 -3.45 11.28
CA GLN A 184 11.46 -4.78 11.25
C GLN A 184 11.50 -5.43 9.86
N LYS A 185 11.60 -6.76 9.88
CA LYS A 185 11.53 -7.59 8.68
C LYS A 185 10.08 -7.84 8.26
N GLU A 186 9.89 -8.18 7.00
CA GLU A 186 8.63 -8.67 6.45
C GLU A 186 8.19 -9.95 7.17
N GLU A 187 6.88 -10.08 7.36
CA GLU A 187 6.32 -11.30 7.92
C GLU A 187 6.32 -12.43 6.89
N PRO A 188 6.59 -13.68 7.28
CA PRO A 188 6.61 -14.81 6.35
C PRO A 188 5.32 -14.96 5.54
N GLY A 189 4.17 -14.62 6.14
CA GLY A 189 2.88 -14.64 5.46
C GLY A 189 2.82 -13.68 4.27
N PHE A 190 3.32 -12.45 4.44
CA PHE A 190 3.41 -11.46 3.37
C PHE A 190 4.41 -11.90 2.29
N ALA A 191 5.61 -12.32 2.69
CA ALA A 191 6.67 -12.73 1.77
C ALA A 191 6.26 -13.91 0.88
N ARG A 192 5.49 -14.86 1.42
CA ARG A 192 4.97 -16.01 0.65
C ARG A 192 3.94 -15.59 -0.41
N LEU A 193 3.10 -14.62 -0.10
CA LEU A 193 2.08 -14.12 -1.03
C LEU A 193 2.66 -13.15 -2.06
N ASN A 194 3.76 -12.48 -1.74
CA ASN A 194 4.37 -11.43 -2.56
C ASN A 194 5.87 -11.67 -2.79
N PRO A 195 6.29 -12.80 -3.39
CA PRO A 195 7.70 -13.18 -3.49
C PRO A 195 8.55 -12.20 -4.32
N ASN A 196 7.92 -11.40 -5.18
CA ASN A 196 8.58 -10.41 -6.03
C ASN A 196 8.60 -9.00 -5.41
N MET A 197 8.04 -8.82 -4.22
CA MET A 197 8.01 -7.54 -3.51
C MET A 197 8.87 -7.67 -2.26
N SER A 198 10.11 -7.21 -2.35
CA SER A 198 11.02 -7.21 -1.20
C SER A 198 12.00 -6.04 -1.27
N ALA A 199 12.25 -5.41 -0.12
CA ALA A 199 13.28 -4.40 0.05
C ALA A 199 14.46 -4.93 0.89
N GLY A 200 14.94 -6.13 0.58
CA GLY A 200 15.94 -6.83 1.40
C GLY A 200 15.32 -7.46 2.66
N ASN A 201 14.12 -8.02 2.52
CA ASN A 201 13.28 -8.57 3.59
C ASN A 201 12.79 -7.54 4.62
N TYR A 202 12.88 -6.24 4.34
CA TYR A 202 12.29 -5.18 5.15
C TYR A 202 10.91 -4.81 4.62
N ARG A 203 10.02 -4.36 5.50
CA ARG A 203 8.63 -4.01 5.15
C ARG A 203 8.61 -2.89 4.11
N LEU A 204 8.21 -3.24 2.89
CA LEU A 204 8.07 -2.36 1.75
C LEU A 204 6.60 -1.99 1.53
N SER A 205 6.29 -0.72 1.64
CA SER A 205 4.97 -0.15 1.39
C SER A 205 5.03 0.97 0.36
N PHE A 206 3.88 1.35 -0.15
CA PHE A 206 3.72 2.49 -1.06
C PHE A 206 2.56 3.36 -0.60
N VAL A 207 2.66 4.66 -0.89
CA VAL A 207 1.55 5.60 -0.82
C VAL A 207 1.34 6.18 -2.20
N THR A 208 0.13 6.03 -2.72
CA THR A 208 -0.30 6.62 -3.98
C THR A 208 -1.14 7.84 -3.69
N ALA A 209 -0.68 9.00 -4.17
CA ALA A 209 -1.35 10.27 -3.94
C ALA A 209 -2.62 10.35 -4.79
N LEU A 210 -3.77 10.60 -4.15
CA LEU A 210 -5.04 10.80 -4.83
C LEU A 210 -5.49 12.24 -4.68
N GLY A 211 -6.45 12.67 -5.52
CA GLY A 211 -7.21 13.91 -5.35
C GLY A 211 -6.37 15.13 -4.96
N ASP A 212 -6.82 15.81 -3.90
CA ASP A 212 -6.16 16.97 -3.31
C ASP A 212 -4.92 16.54 -2.54
N LYS A 213 -3.74 16.62 -3.16
CA LYS A 213 -2.40 16.21 -2.65
C LYS A 213 -1.95 16.82 -1.29
N MET A 214 -2.84 17.47 -0.55
CA MET A 214 -2.60 18.12 0.74
C MET A 214 -3.62 17.70 1.79
N TYR A 215 -3.16 17.08 2.88
CA TYR A 215 -4.02 16.51 3.91
C TYR A 215 -3.62 16.98 5.30
N THR A 216 -4.56 17.56 6.04
CA THR A 216 -4.28 17.96 7.43
C THR A 216 -4.20 16.71 8.31
N ILE A 217 -3.15 16.65 9.12
CA ILE A 217 -2.93 15.59 10.09
C ILE A 217 -2.91 16.14 11.50
N ASP A 218 -3.43 15.36 12.44
CA ASP A 218 -3.38 15.69 13.87
C ASP A 218 -2.18 14.99 14.57
N PRO A 219 -1.93 15.29 15.86
CA PRO A 219 -0.83 14.67 16.60
C PRO A 219 -0.90 13.15 16.73
N SER A 220 -2.10 12.56 16.61
CA SER A 220 -2.32 11.11 16.65
C SER A 220 -1.97 10.43 15.31
N GLY A 221 -1.67 11.22 14.27
CA GLY A 221 -1.41 10.73 12.92
C GLY A 221 -2.69 10.45 12.13
N ASN A 222 -3.85 10.85 12.66
CA ASN A 222 -5.12 10.73 11.96
C ASN A 222 -5.25 11.83 10.89
N TYR A 223 -5.92 11.49 9.80
CA TYR A 223 -6.23 12.38 8.68
C TYR A 223 -7.72 12.27 8.35
N ALA A 224 -8.33 13.38 7.97
CA ALA A 224 -9.79 13.49 7.91
C ALA A 224 -10.46 12.65 6.81
N ASP A 225 -9.76 12.41 5.70
CA ASP A 225 -10.30 11.67 4.56
C ASP A 225 -9.56 10.35 4.34
N PRO A 226 -10.15 9.19 4.66
CA PRO A 226 -9.57 7.88 4.38
C PRO A 226 -9.31 7.59 2.89
N ARG A 227 -9.85 8.41 1.98
CA ARG A 227 -9.60 8.37 0.53
C ARG A 227 -8.50 9.32 0.08
N ALA A 228 -7.83 10.00 1.02
CA ALA A 228 -6.74 10.92 0.74
C ALA A 228 -5.61 10.29 -0.09
N PHE A 229 -5.32 9.03 0.16
CA PHE A 229 -4.27 8.31 -0.55
C PHE A 229 -4.54 6.81 -0.46
N PHE A 230 -4.03 6.06 -1.43
CA PHE A 230 -3.99 4.61 -1.33
C PHE A 230 -2.69 4.17 -0.67
N THR A 231 -2.76 3.15 0.16
CA THR A 231 -1.59 2.43 0.63
C THR A 231 -1.50 1.06 -0.03
N GLY A 232 -0.28 0.67 -0.37
CA GLY A 232 0.02 -0.59 -1.05
C GLY A 232 1.21 -1.32 -0.42
N GLY A 233 1.50 -2.50 -0.95
CA GLY A 233 2.57 -3.36 -0.45
C GLY A 233 2.24 -3.92 0.94
N TYR A 234 3.21 -3.87 1.86
CA TYR A 234 3.03 -4.40 3.20
C TYR A 234 1.84 -3.76 3.92
N TRP A 235 1.66 -2.44 3.81
CA TRP A 235 0.49 -1.76 4.39
C TRP A 235 -0.85 -2.22 3.81
N GLY A 236 -0.92 -2.48 2.50
CA GLY A 236 -2.12 -3.04 1.88
C GLY A 236 -2.51 -4.41 2.45
N TRP A 237 -1.53 -5.17 2.96
CA TRP A 237 -1.72 -6.46 3.63
C TRP A 237 -1.96 -6.33 5.14
N SER A 238 -1.24 -5.44 5.83
CA SER A 238 -1.26 -5.32 7.31
C SER A 238 -2.31 -4.37 7.86
N GLU A 239 -2.65 -3.28 7.18
CA GLU A 239 -3.54 -2.22 7.68
C GLU A 239 -5.02 -2.64 7.54
N LYS A 240 -5.39 -3.70 8.27
CA LYS A 240 -6.74 -4.24 8.39
C LYS A 240 -7.21 -4.12 9.84
N MET A 241 -8.51 -4.30 10.08
CA MET A 241 -9.09 -4.25 11.44
C MET A 241 -8.37 -5.17 12.45
N ALA A 242 -7.78 -6.27 11.99
CA ALA A 242 -7.00 -7.19 12.83
C ALA A 242 -5.76 -6.53 13.48
N ASN A 243 -5.18 -5.51 12.84
CA ASN A 243 -4.06 -4.72 13.36
C ASN A 243 -4.48 -3.29 13.72
N GLY A 244 -5.79 -2.99 13.76
CA GLY A 244 -6.31 -1.68 14.12
C GLY A 244 -6.00 -1.33 15.57
N LEU A 245 -5.63 -0.07 15.80
CA LEU A 245 -5.34 0.48 17.13
C LEU A 245 -6.18 1.74 17.36
N PRO A 246 -6.57 2.03 18.61
CA PRO A 246 -7.23 3.28 18.93
C PRO A 246 -6.31 4.47 18.63
N LEU A 247 -6.89 5.63 18.28
CA LEU A 247 -6.14 6.82 17.90
C LEU A 247 -5.24 7.33 19.03
N GLU A 248 -5.67 7.13 20.27
CA GLU A 248 -4.95 7.47 21.49
C GLU A 248 -3.87 6.46 21.88
N TYR A 249 -3.74 5.33 21.17
CA TYR A 249 -2.72 4.32 21.50
C TYR A 249 -1.31 4.94 21.48
N THR A 250 -0.55 4.72 22.54
CA THR A 250 0.86 5.09 22.63
C THR A 250 1.67 3.88 23.08
N PRO A 251 2.68 3.43 22.31
CA PRO A 251 3.53 2.34 22.75
C PRO A 251 4.35 2.78 23.97
N GLU A 252 4.54 1.88 24.93
CA GLU A 252 5.50 2.10 26.01
C GLU A 252 6.91 2.28 25.44
N ARG A 253 7.62 3.31 25.92
CA ARG A 253 9.03 3.52 25.57
C ARG A 253 9.88 2.52 26.37
N GLU A 254 10.66 1.73 25.67
CA GLU A 254 11.75 0.92 26.27
C GLU A 254 12.91 1.80 26.73
#